data_AF-A0AAE3M0P1-F1
#
_entry.id   AF-A0AAE3M0P1-F1
#
_cell.length_a   1.000
_cell.length_b   1.000
_cell.length_c   1.000
_cell.angle_alpha   90.00
_cell.angle_beta   90.00
_cell.angle_gamma   90.00
#
_symmetry.space_group_name_H-M   'P 1'
#
loop_
_entity.id
_entity.type
_entity.pdbx_description
1 polymer ?
#
loop_
_entity_poly.entity_id
_entity_poly.type
_entity_poly.pdbx_seq_one_letter_code
_entity_poly.pdbx_strand_id
1 'polypeptide(L)'
;MNEIDKLQLKHLAPYLPHNIKIQSQYGYGDYDYKGRITTMGVFNIEMVNGEKWKPILRPLSDLTKEIVINGEAFMPLNEMNKTLQCASSIRDGRLAIDVRLFSTIIISSGKYYDCIQKLFEWHFDVFGLIKSGLAIDINTI
;
A
#
# COMPACT_ATOMS: atom_id res chain seq x y z
N MET A 1 16.66 -22.36 -8.31
CA MET A 1 17.30 -21.15 -7.78
C MET A 1 16.30 -20.04 -8.00
N ASN A 2 15.50 -19.71 -6.99
CA ASN A 2 14.41 -18.75 -7.13
C ASN A 2 15.03 -17.35 -7.14
N GLU A 3 14.74 -16.54 -8.16
CA GLU A 3 14.96 -15.10 -8.09
C GLU A 3 14.33 -14.60 -6.80
N ILE A 4 15.15 -14.10 -5.89
CA ILE A 4 14.67 -13.37 -4.72
C ILE A 4 13.93 -12.17 -5.29
N ASP A 5 12.62 -12.07 -5.04
CA ASP A 5 11.79 -10.95 -5.46
C ASP A 5 12.47 -9.65 -5.00
N LYS A 6 13.13 -8.96 -5.94
CA LYS A 6 13.86 -7.73 -5.65
C LYS A 6 12.88 -6.56 -5.72
N LEU A 7 12.97 -5.64 -4.76
CA LEU A 7 12.21 -4.40 -4.85
C LEU A 7 12.66 -3.60 -6.08
N GLN A 8 11.71 -3.23 -6.94
CA GLN A 8 11.97 -2.49 -8.17
C GLN A 8 11.23 -1.15 -8.14
N LEU A 9 11.74 -0.18 -8.90
CA LEU A 9 11.12 1.15 -9.03
C LEU A 9 9.64 1.06 -9.41
N LYS A 10 9.27 0.14 -10.31
CA LYS A 10 7.87 -0.05 -10.73
C LYS A 10 6.91 -0.39 -9.58
N HIS A 11 7.40 -1.00 -8.50
CA HIS A 11 6.60 -1.29 -7.31
C HIS A 11 6.39 -0.05 -6.44
N LEU A 12 7.29 0.94 -6.54
CA LEU A 12 7.27 2.15 -5.72
C LEU A 12 6.74 3.37 -6.45
N ALA A 13 6.89 3.40 -7.78
CA ALA A 13 6.53 4.52 -8.64
C ALA A 13 5.08 5.00 -8.46
N PRO A 14 4.07 4.10 -8.32
CA PRO A 14 2.68 4.55 -8.11
C PRO A 14 2.46 5.30 -6.79
N TYR A 15 3.32 5.07 -5.79
CA TYR A 15 3.19 5.69 -4.47
C TYR A 15 3.97 7.00 -4.33
N LEU A 16 4.91 7.29 -5.24
CA LEU A 16 5.77 8.48 -5.19
C LEU A 16 4.99 9.81 -5.15
N PRO A 17 3.92 10.01 -5.96
CA PRO A 17 3.10 11.23 -5.88
C PRO A 17 2.40 11.42 -4.53
N HIS A 18 2.31 10.36 -3.73
CA HIS A 18 1.56 10.33 -2.48
C HIS A 18 2.49 10.34 -1.25
N ASN A 19 3.75 10.77 -1.40
CA ASN A 19 4.67 10.98 -0.28
C ASN A 19 4.84 9.74 0.62
N ILE A 20 4.93 8.55 0.02
CA ILE A 20 5.14 7.30 0.74
C ILE A 20 6.31 7.39 1.72
N LYS A 21 6.12 6.82 2.91
CA LYS A 21 7.12 6.80 3.96
C LYS A 21 8.01 5.57 3.83
N ILE A 22 9.26 5.73 4.19
CA ILE A 22 10.26 4.66 4.26
C ILE A 22 10.91 4.66 5.64
N GLN A 23 11.28 3.47 6.13
CA GLN A 23 11.94 3.29 7.42
C GLN A 23 13.30 2.61 7.25
N SER A 24 14.33 3.15 7.90
CA SER A 24 15.65 2.53 7.92
C SER A 24 15.63 1.24 8.73
N GLN A 25 16.17 0.19 8.13
CA GLN A 25 16.48 -1.11 8.73
C GLN A 25 17.95 -1.19 9.15
N TYR A 26 18.73 -0.15 8.86
CA TYR A 26 20.18 -0.13 8.98
C TYR A 26 20.62 0.63 10.24
N GLY A 27 21.50 0.02 11.03
CA GLY A 27 22.34 0.68 12.03
C GLY A 27 23.81 0.45 11.67
N TYR A 28 24.68 1.45 11.87
CA TYR A 28 26.11 1.32 11.57
C TYR A 28 26.97 1.99 12.62
N GLY A 29 27.78 1.17 13.32
CA GLY A 29 28.57 1.61 14.46
C GLY A 29 27.66 2.15 15.57
N ASP A 30 28.07 3.26 16.20
CA ASP A 30 27.32 3.94 17.27
C ASP A 30 26.11 4.76 16.75
N TYR A 31 25.94 4.87 15.43
CA TYR A 31 24.79 5.56 14.85
C TYR A 31 23.68 4.56 14.51
N ASP A 32 22.73 4.43 15.45
CA ASP A 32 21.52 3.65 15.23
C ASP A 32 20.49 4.48 14.44
N TYR A 33 20.48 4.30 13.12
CA TYR A 33 19.42 4.85 12.27
C TYR A 33 18.20 3.91 12.20
N LYS A 34 18.22 2.74 12.84
CA LYS A 34 17.12 1.79 12.78
C LYS A 34 15.86 2.45 13.28
N GLY A 35 14.78 2.30 12.52
CA GLY A 35 13.50 2.87 12.86
C GLY A 35 13.30 4.32 12.42
N ARG A 36 14.34 5.02 11.93
CA ARG A 36 14.18 6.38 11.39
C ARG A 36 13.25 6.38 10.19
N ILE A 37 12.22 7.23 10.23
CA ILE A 37 11.22 7.38 9.16
C ILE A 37 11.49 8.67 8.37
N THR A 38 11.36 8.58 7.05
CA THR A 38 11.36 9.77 6.17
C THR A 38 10.41 9.57 4.99
N THR A 39 10.14 10.63 4.23
CA THR A 39 9.40 10.55 2.96
C THR A 39 10.33 10.11 1.85
N MET A 40 9.89 9.18 1.01
CA MET A 40 10.61 8.80 -0.19
C MET A 40 10.53 9.91 -1.23
N GLY A 41 11.67 10.21 -1.85
CA GLY A 41 11.79 11.16 -2.95
C GLY A 41 12.93 10.75 -3.88
N VAL A 42 13.17 11.55 -4.91
CA VAL A 42 14.18 11.26 -5.94
C VAL A 42 15.58 11.05 -5.32
N PHE A 43 15.91 11.77 -4.24
CA PHE A 43 17.22 11.75 -3.61
C PHE A 43 17.52 10.51 -2.75
N ASN A 44 16.50 9.75 -2.32
CA ASN A 44 16.69 8.59 -1.44
C ASN A 44 16.18 7.27 -2.03
N ILE A 45 15.83 7.26 -3.32
CA ILE A 45 15.30 6.09 -4.02
C ILE A 45 16.31 4.93 -4.09
N GLU A 46 17.59 5.25 -4.23
CA GLU A 46 18.68 4.27 -4.23
C GLU A 46 18.80 3.54 -2.88
N MET A 47 18.41 4.19 -1.79
CA MET A 47 18.51 3.64 -0.43
C MET A 47 17.51 2.50 -0.18
N VAL A 48 16.39 2.48 -0.92
CA VAL A 48 15.36 1.44 -0.81
C VAL A 48 15.74 0.19 -1.61
N ASN A 49 16.54 0.34 -2.67
CA ASN A 49 16.99 -0.76 -3.54
C ASN A 49 18.06 -1.66 -2.88
N GLY A 50 18.70 -1.18 -1.80
CA GLY A 50 19.75 -1.89 -1.07
C GLY A 50 19.30 -2.56 0.23
N GLU A 51 17.99 -2.76 0.44
CA GLU A 51 17.37 -3.34 1.65
C GLU A 51 17.61 -2.59 2.98
N LYS A 52 18.36 -1.50 2.95
CA LYS A 52 18.63 -0.63 4.10
C LYS A 52 17.42 0.17 4.53
N TRP A 53 16.48 0.42 3.61
CA TRP A 53 15.25 1.12 3.87
C TRP A 53 14.10 0.34 3.25
N LYS A 54 12.98 0.26 3.97
CA LYS A 54 11.77 -0.39 3.48
C LYS A 54 10.61 0.60 3.44
N PRO A 55 9.77 0.58 2.39
CA PRO A 55 8.52 1.32 2.38
C PRO A 55 7.61 0.86 3.53
N ILE A 56 6.87 1.80 4.09
CA ILE A 56 5.82 1.55 5.07
C ILE A 56 4.50 1.52 4.32
N LEU A 57 3.79 0.41 4.40
CA LEU A 57 2.54 0.15 3.68
C LEU A 57 1.48 -0.42 4.61
N ARG A 58 0.22 -0.30 4.20
CA ARG A 58 -0.94 -0.91 4.86
C ARG A 58 -1.26 -2.27 4.22
N PRO A 59 -1.51 -3.32 5.02
CA PRO A 59 -2.01 -4.57 4.48
C PRO A 59 -3.41 -4.38 3.91
N LEU A 60 -3.73 -5.07 2.81
CA LEU A 60 -5.06 -5.02 2.19
C LEU A 60 -6.20 -5.43 3.15
N SER A 61 -5.90 -6.18 4.20
CA SER A 61 -6.87 -6.51 5.27
C SER A 61 -7.41 -5.28 6.02
N ASP A 62 -6.75 -4.13 5.92
CA ASP A 62 -7.21 -2.90 6.58
C ASP A 62 -8.30 -2.16 5.78
N LEU A 63 -8.63 -2.61 4.57
CA LEU A 63 -9.73 -2.03 3.79
C LEU A 63 -11.08 -2.07 4.53
N THR A 64 -11.27 -3.07 5.39
CA THR A 64 -12.49 -3.27 6.20
C THR A 64 -12.34 -2.79 7.64
N LYS A 65 -11.30 -2.00 7.93
CA LYS A 65 -11.05 -1.42 9.25
C LYS A 65 -11.04 0.09 9.14
N GLU A 66 -11.27 0.76 10.26
CA GLU A 66 -11.04 2.20 10.33
C GLU A 66 -9.55 2.50 10.29
N ILE A 67 -9.13 3.42 9.42
CA ILE A 67 -7.76 3.92 9.33
C ILE A 67 -7.75 5.43 9.44
N VAL A 68 -6.62 5.99 9.87
CA VAL A 68 -6.39 7.43 9.91
C VAL A 68 -5.38 7.83 8.84
N ILE A 69 -5.78 8.75 7.95
CA ILE A 69 -4.91 9.34 6.93
C ILE A 69 -5.08 10.85 6.99
N ASN A 70 -3.95 11.59 7.08
CA ASN A 70 -3.94 13.06 7.19
C ASN A 70 -4.83 13.63 8.30
N GLY A 71 -5.03 12.87 9.39
CA GLY A 71 -5.88 13.27 10.53
C GLY A 71 -7.36 12.90 10.39
N GLU A 72 -7.77 12.34 9.25
CA GLU A 72 -9.15 11.90 9.01
C GLU A 72 -9.28 10.40 9.20
N ALA A 73 -10.23 9.98 10.04
CA ALA A 73 -10.57 8.58 10.28
C ALA A 73 -11.70 8.13 9.35
N PHE A 74 -11.51 7.04 8.63
CA PHE A 74 -12.54 6.45 7.78
C PHE A 74 -12.28 4.95 7.55
N MET A 75 -13.32 4.23 7.15
CA MET A 75 -13.18 2.85 6.64
C MET A 75 -12.99 2.90 5.12
N PRO A 76 -11.83 2.49 4.56
CA PRO A 76 -11.48 2.66 3.16
C PRO A 76 -12.49 2.07 2.20
N LEU A 77 -13.01 0.88 2.51
CA LEU A 77 -13.99 0.24 1.65
C LEU A 77 -15.29 1.04 1.57
N ASN A 78 -15.77 1.57 2.70
CA ASN A 78 -16.94 2.45 2.69
C ASN A 78 -16.67 3.72 1.91
N GLU A 79 -15.49 4.29 2.05
CA GLU A 79 -15.13 5.54 1.38
C GLU A 79 -15.03 5.37 -0.14
N MET A 80 -14.42 4.28 -0.62
CA MET A 80 -14.43 3.91 -2.04
C MET A 80 -15.86 3.69 -2.55
N ASN A 81 -16.72 3.05 -1.76
CA ASN A 81 -18.10 2.79 -2.18
C ASN A 81 -18.92 4.08 -2.29
N LYS A 82 -18.72 5.04 -1.39
CA LYS A 82 -19.36 6.36 -1.45
C LYS A 82 -18.89 7.17 -2.65
N THR A 83 -17.59 7.27 -2.82
CA THR A 83 -16.97 8.21 -3.79
C THR A 83 -16.96 7.66 -5.21
N LEU A 84 -16.72 6.36 -5.36
CA LEU A 84 -16.55 5.74 -6.68
C LEU A 84 -17.76 4.89 -7.08
N GLN A 85 -18.70 4.62 -6.18
CA GLN A 85 -19.78 3.66 -6.41
C GLN A 85 -19.24 2.27 -6.80
N CYS A 86 -18.03 1.87 -6.34
CA CYS A 86 -17.44 0.57 -6.66
C CYS A 86 -18.35 -0.60 -6.14
N ALA A 87 -19.27 -0.37 -5.17
CA ALA A 87 -20.18 -1.37 -4.60
C ALA A 87 -21.68 -1.21 -4.93
N SER A 88 -22.08 -0.53 -6.01
CA SER A 88 -23.50 -0.50 -6.42
C SER A 88 -24.05 -1.87 -6.88
N SER A 89 -23.33 -2.97 -6.67
CA SER A 89 -23.73 -4.35 -6.97
C SER A 89 -23.79 -5.25 -5.71
N ILE A 90 -24.13 -4.73 -4.53
CA ILE A 90 -24.48 -5.60 -3.37
C ILE A 90 -25.88 -6.16 -3.62
N ARG A 91 -25.97 -7.42 -4.06
CA ARG A 91 -27.21 -8.19 -4.15
C ARG A 91 -27.16 -9.31 -3.10
N ASP A 92 -28.23 -9.46 -2.33
CA ASP A 92 -28.47 -10.57 -1.39
C ASP A 92 -27.44 -10.74 -0.25
N GLY A 93 -27.09 -9.64 0.44
CA GLY A 93 -26.44 -9.71 1.76
C GLY A 93 -25.04 -10.33 1.78
N ARG A 94 -24.42 -10.51 0.61
CA ARG A 94 -23.03 -10.93 0.46
C ARG A 94 -22.26 -9.83 -0.24
N LEU A 95 -21.25 -9.32 0.46
CA LEU A 95 -20.21 -8.49 -0.13
C LEU A 95 -19.46 -9.38 -1.12
N ALA A 96 -19.72 -9.20 -2.41
CA ALA A 96 -18.96 -9.83 -3.48
C ALA A 96 -17.57 -9.16 -3.60
N ILE A 97 -16.87 -9.05 -2.48
CA ILE A 97 -15.45 -8.72 -2.41
C ILE A 97 -14.77 -10.01 -1.99
N ASP A 98 -14.95 -11.04 -2.82
CA ASP A 98 -13.91 -12.04 -2.92
C ASP A 98 -12.71 -11.32 -3.53
N VAL A 99 -11.53 -11.49 -2.94
CA VAL A 99 -10.26 -10.99 -3.50
C VAL A 99 -10.06 -11.53 -4.93
N ARG A 100 -10.74 -12.63 -5.29
CA ARG A 100 -10.87 -13.15 -6.66
C ARG A 100 -11.80 -12.32 -7.54
N LEU A 101 -12.87 -11.75 -7.00
CA LEU A 101 -13.83 -10.87 -7.70
C LEU A 101 -13.30 -9.45 -7.95
N PHE A 102 -12.25 -9.04 -7.22
CA PHE A 102 -11.48 -7.83 -7.52
C PHE A 102 -10.97 -7.82 -8.98
N SER A 103 -10.75 -9.00 -9.57
CA SER A 103 -10.42 -9.16 -10.99
C SER A 103 -11.65 -9.12 -11.92
N THR A 104 -12.85 -9.50 -11.45
CA THR A 104 -14.01 -9.79 -12.32
C THR A 104 -14.98 -8.62 -12.41
N ILE A 105 -15.26 -7.90 -11.32
CA ILE A 105 -16.27 -6.81 -11.32
C ILE A 105 -15.73 -5.54 -11.97
N ILE A 106 -14.42 -5.29 -11.85
CA ILE A 106 -13.88 -3.96 -12.17
C ILE A 106 -13.51 -3.78 -13.65
N ILE A 107 -13.40 -4.87 -14.42
CA ILE A 107 -13.16 -4.82 -15.87
C ILE A 107 -14.34 -4.15 -16.61
N SER A 108 -15.56 -4.24 -16.08
CA SER A 108 -16.78 -3.80 -16.76
C SER A 108 -17.19 -2.34 -16.54
N SER A 109 -16.63 -1.60 -15.57
CA SER A 109 -17.16 -0.29 -15.16
C SER A 109 -16.25 0.91 -15.40
N GLY A 110 -15.01 0.74 -15.88
CA GLY A 110 -14.05 1.83 -16.10
C GLY A 110 -13.48 2.47 -14.82
N LYS A 111 -14.03 2.14 -13.64
CA LYS A 111 -13.65 2.70 -12.33
C LYS A 111 -12.52 1.95 -11.62
N TYR A 112 -11.94 0.94 -12.28
CA TYR A 112 -10.81 0.17 -11.76
C TYR A 112 -9.62 1.03 -11.44
N TYR A 113 -9.30 1.92 -12.39
CA TYR A 113 -8.18 2.81 -12.25
C TYR A 113 -8.35 3.69 -11.01
N ASP A 114 -9.55 4.23 -10.77
CA ASP A 114 -9.84 5.08 -9.62
C ASP A 114 -9.74 4.32 -8.28
N CYS A 115 -10.33 3.12 -8.19
CA CYS A 115 -10.24 2.34 -6.94
C CYS A 115 -8.75 1.97 -6.65
N ILE A 116 -7.95 1.64 -7.68
CA ILE A 116 -6.50 1.36 -7.56
C ILE A 116 -5.69 2.61 -7.19
N GLN A 117 -5.97 3.76 -7.80
CA GLN A 117 -5.31 5.02 -7.45
C GLN A 117 -5.52 5.37 -5.98
N LYS A 118 -6.71 5.13 -5.43
CA LYS A 118 -6.96 5.29 -4.00
C LYS A 118 -6.14 4.34 -3.13
N LEU A 119 -5.90 3.11 -3.57
CA LEU A 119 -5.00 2.20 -2.85
C LEU A 119 -3.57 2.75 -2.78
N PHE A 120 -3.07 3.34 -3.87
CA PHE A 120 -1.75 3.98 -3.86
C PHE A 120 -1.71 5.24 -3.01
N GLU A 121 -2.74 6.08 -3.09
CA GLU A 121 -2.90 7.30 -2.28
C GLU A 121 -2.90 6.99 -0.79
N TRP A 122 -3.54 5.89 -0.40
CA TRP A 122 -3.66 5.45 1.00
C TRP A 122 -2.58 4.46 1.44
N HIS A 123 -1.56 4.26 0.59
CA HIS A 123 -0.38 3.41 0.82
C HIS A 123 -0.69 1.94 1.13
N PHE A 124 -1.71 1.36 0.49
CA PHE A 124 -1.99 -0.07 0.57
C PHE A 124 -0.97 -0.90 -0.20
N ASP A 125 -0.61 -2.06 0.32
CA ASP A 125 0.29 -3.03 -0.30
C ASP A 125 -0.39 -3.81 -1.44
N VAL A 126 -0.46 -3.17 -2.61
CA VAL A 126 -1.07 -3.74 -3.83
C VAL A 126 -0.17 -4.83 -4.45
N PHE A 127 1.15 -4.78 -4.20
CA PHE A 127 2.13 -5.67 -4.82
C PHE A 127 2.56 -6.84 -3.91
N GLY A 128 2.03 -6.95 -2.69
CA GLY A 128 2.37 -8.03 -1.76
C GLY A 128 3.78 -7.90 -1.15
N LEU A 129 4.32 -6.69 -1.07
CA LEU A 129 5.66 -6.37 -0.57
C LEU A 129 5.80 -6.65 0.93
N ILE A 130 4.72 -6.55 1.72
CA ILE A 130 4.75 -6.86 3.16
C ILE A 130 5.01 -8.36 3.32
N LYS A 131 4.25 -9.19 2.59
CA LYS A 131 4.38 -10.66 2.65
C LYS A 131 5.75 -11.15 2.17
N SER A 132 6.34 -10.49 1.17
CA SER A 132 7.69 -10.80 0.70
C SER A 132 8.80 -10.24 1.58
N GLY A 133 8.46 -9.51 2.65
CA GLY A 133 9.42 -8.89 3.56
C GLY A 133 10.14 -7.67 2.98
N LEU A 134 9.68 -7.14 1.84
CA LEU A 134 10.22 -5.96 1.17
C LEU A 134 9.64 -4.65 1.71
N ALA A 135 8.49 -4.68 2.37
CA ALA A 135 7.83 -3.55 3.02
C ALA A 135 7.57 -3.83 4.50
N ILE A 136 7.28 -2.77 5.26
CA ILE A 136 6.88 -2.83 6.67
C ILE A 136 5.40 -2.58 6.76
N ASP A 137 4.70 -3.41 7.52
CA ASP A 137 3.31 -3.19 7.88
C ASP A 137 3.22 -2.01 8.85
N ILE A 138 2.50 -0.95 8.47
CA ILE A 138 2.33 0.26 9.29
C ILE A 138 1.76 -0.03 10.68
N ASN A 139 1.00 -1.13 10.84
CA ASN A 139 0.39 -1.50 12.12
C ASN A 139 1.39 -2.14 13.09
N THR A 140 2.66 -2.31 12.68
CA THR A 140 3.73 -2.91 13.49
C THR A 140 4.73 -1.89 14.03
N ILE A 141 4.51 -0.60 13.75
CA ILE A 141 5.36 0.53 14.15
C ILE A 141 4.77 1.24 15.37
#